data_AF-A0A084GB24-F1
#
_entry.id   AF-A0A084GB24-F1
#
_cell.length_a   1.000
_cell.length_b   1.000
_cell.length_c   1.000
_cell.angle_alpha   90.00
_cell.angle_beta   90.00
_cell.angle_gamma   90.00
#
_symmetry.space_group_name_H-M   'P 1'
#
loop_
_entity.id
_entity.type
_entity.pdbx_description
1 polymer ?
#
loop_
_entity_poly.entity_id
_entity_poly.type
_entity_poly.pdbx_seq_one_letter_code
_entity_poly.pdbx_strand_id
1 'polypeptide(L)'
;MFRSLLLLALTQGIFALPAAEPSCPIVFDGRVPKDASLTDFDANNGGGWMPFNPGYVKGETLKWSEILKLPEVAEASRFDSDSGTVPLEVTLSDKSIFMTQNGFRRAGLQFLKDSNEGSPASKGKKTIHFSLRTDPQRALNLTHEYILVWHETAAYDANQFNFQTGTILGQTGLPRDTYKLLDRNNKQLWSTPIKSDTWQNFGITVDYTGNTLQVWYSEGDEELAKATDPINNNNAGEGQYQVGMLKKPTGTSDVVNSGYQESGLDEGLIYGGIFIEDSSADTCVSK
;
A
#
# COMPACT_ATOMS: atom_id res chain seq x y z
N MET A 1 -33.73 56.52 2.93
CA MET A 1 -32.68 55.92 3.79
C MET A 1 -32.48 54.48 3.35
N PHE A 2 -31.43 54.20 2.57
CA PHE A 2 -31.09 52.85 2.12
C PHE A 2 -30.41 52.11 3.28
N ARG A 3 -30.98 50.99 3.71
CA ARG A 3 -30.32 50.06 4.64
C ARG A 3 -29.53 49.05 3.83
N SER A 4 -28.20 49.18 3.82
CA SER A 4 -27.29 48.12 3.36
C SER A 4 -27.41 46.91 4.29
N LEU A 5 -27.78 45.76 3.73
CA LEU A 5 -27.52 44.46 4.36
C LEU A 5 -26.05 44.13 4.12
N LEU A 6 -25.26 44.10 5.19
CA LEU A 6 -23.90 43.59 5.18
C LEU A 6 -23.99 42.06 5.32
N LEU A 7 -23.74 41.33 4.23
CA LEU A 7 -23.54 39.87 4.30
C LEU A 7 -22.16 39.62 4.93
N LEU A 8 -22.14 39.08 6.16
CA LEU A 8 -20.93 38.51 6.74
C LEU A 8 -20.68 37.16 6.06
N ALA A 9 -19.68 37.08 5.19
CA ALA A 9 -19.14 35.80 4.74
C ALA A 9 -18.35 35.19 5.91
N LEU A 10 -18.90 34.16 6.55
CA LEU A 10 -18.15 33.30 7.47
C LEU A 10 -17.18 32.48 6.61
N THR A 11 -15.92 32.89 6.58
CA THR A 11 -14.83 32.01 6.14
C THR A 11 -14.70 30.90 7.17
N GLN A 12 -15.28 29.73 6.89
CA GLN A 12 -14.92 28.52 7.61
C GLN A 12 -13.45 28.24 7.29
N GLY A 13 -12.56 28.54 8.25
CA GLY A 13 -11.19 28.07 8.17
C GLY A 13 -11.23 26.54 8.21
N ILE A 14 -10.69 25.91 7.16
CA ILE A 14 -10.40 24.48 7.19
C ILE A 14 -9.27 24.30 8.21
N PHE A 15 -9.63 23.90 9.42
CA PHE A 15 -8.65 23.42 10.38
C PHE A 15 -8.26 22.02 9.91
N ALA A 16 -7.08 21.88 9.32
CA ALA A 16 -6.48 20.58 9.12
C ALA A 16 -6.30 19.93 10.50
N LEU A 17 -6.84 18.73 10.69
CA LEU A 17 -6.56 17.93 11.87
C LEU A 17 -5.08 17.48 11.83
N PRO A 18 -4.38 17.46 12.97
CA PRO A 18 -3.00 16.96 13.02
C PRO A 18 -2.94 15.48 12.61
N ALA A 19 -1.80 15.00 12.05
CA ALA A 19 -1.64 13.57 11.81
C ALA A 19 -1.97 12.76 13.04
N ALA A 20 -2.47 11.56 12.79
CA ALA A 20 -2.33 10.49 13.73
C ALA A 20 -0.83 10.21 13.96
N GLU A 21 -0.34 10.51 15.16
CA GLU A 21 0.98 10.06 15.59
C GLU A 21 0.95 8.55 15.86
N PRO A 22 1.98 7.80 15.45
CA PRO A 22 2.08 6.39 15.80
C PRO A 22 2.05 6.19 17.31
N SER A 23 1.03 5.47 17.79
CA SER A 23 0.84 5.14 19.21
C SER A 23 1.71 3.95 19.66
N CYS A 24 2.30 3.23 18.70
CA CYS A 24 3.10 2.04 18.93
C CYS A 24 4.55 2.22 18.45
N PRO A 25 5.51 1.46 18.99
CA PRO A 25 6.88 1.48 18.49
C PRO A 25 6.92 1.12 16.99
N ILE A 26 7.48 2.01 16.18
CA ILE A 26 7.66 1.77 14.74
C ILE A 26 8.82 0.77 14.57
N VAL A 27 8.56 -0.28 13.79
CA VAL A 27 9.55 -1.28 13.37
C VAL A 27 10.23 -0.81 12.08
N PHE A 28 9.44 -0.43 11.07
CA PHE A 28 9.93 0.14 9.82
C PHE A 28 9.08 1.36 9.46
N ASP A 29 9.75 2.48 9.18
CA ASP A 29 9.09 3.71 8.72
C ASP A 29 9.36 3.88 7.22
N GLY A 30 8.31 3.82 6.42
CA GLY A 30 8.33 3.96 4.96
C GLY A 30 7.81 5.31 4.48
N ARG A 31 7.41 6.20 5.39
CA ARG A 31 6.86 7.51 5.04
C ARG A 31 7.93 8.39 4.42
N VAL A 32 7.57 9.11 3.36
CA VAL A 32 8.53 9.86 2.54
C VAL A 32 8.66 11.29 3.08
N PRO A 33 9.85 11.75 3.50
CA PRO A 33 10.06 13.14 3.93
C PRO A 33 9.71 14.16 2.84
N LYS A 34 9.22 15.34 3.25
CA LYS A 34 8.88 16.45 2.34
C LYS A 34 10.02 16.92 1.45
N ASP A 35 11.26 16.77 1.91
CA ASP A 35 12.47 17.18 1.20
C ASP A 35 13.13 16.04 0.41
N ALA A 36 12.51 14.86 0.40
CA ALA A 36 12.98 13.74 -0.41
C ALA A 36 12.90 14.04 -1.91
N SER A 37 13.88 13.54 -2.64
CA SER A 37 13.91 13.53 -4.10
C SER A 37 13.67 12.11 -4.63
N LEU A 38 13.14 12.01 -5.85
CA LEU A 38 12.95 10.70 -6.49
C LEU A 38 14.28 9.92 -6.64
N THR A 39 15.40 10.61 -6.81
CA THR A 39 16.72 9.99 -6.91
C THR A 39 17.22 9.39 -5.60
N ASP A 40 16.66 9.79 -4.45
CA ASP A 40 17.00 9.16 -3.17
C ASP A 40 16.60 7.69 -3.15
N PHE A 41 15.56 7.32 -3.89
CA PHE A 41 15.09 5.95 -3.99
C PHE A 41 16.03 5.03 -4.79
N ASP A 42 16.98 5.60 -5.55
CA ASP A 42 17.91 4.84 -6.38
C ASP A 42 19.17 4.39 -5.62
N ALA A 43 19.32 4.78 -4.35
CA ALA A 43 20.49 4.50 -3.55
C ALA A 43 20.13 3.97 -2.16
N ASN A 44 20.98 3.09 -1.62
CA ASN A 44 20.88 2.69 -0.22
C ASN A 44 21.06 3.93 0.66
N ASN A 45 20.09 4.19 1.54
CA ASN A 45 20.09 5.36 2.42
C ASN A 45 20.20 6.70 1.66
N GLY A 46 19.65 6.79 0.44
CA GLY A 46 19.47 8.06 -0.25
C GLY A 46 18.70 9.07 0.61
N GLY A 47 19.03 10.35 0.48
CA GLY A 47 18.52 11.42 1.35
C GLY A 47 18.83 11.24 2.84
N GLY A 48 19.60 10.23 3.25
CA GLY A 48 19.84 9.89 4.66
C GLY A 48 18.67 9.18 5.36
N TRP A 49 17.61 8.80 4.64
CA TRP A 49 16.39 8.21 5.21
C TRP A 49 15.89 6.97 4.46
N MET A 50 16.17 6.85 3.15
CA MET A 50 15.53 5.87 2.24
C MET A 50 15.53 4.44 2.80
N PRO A 51 14.34 3.89 3.17
CA PRO A 51 14.23 2.65 3.93
C PRO A 51 14.03 1.43 3.04
N PHE A 52 13.78 1.61 1.74
CA PHE A 52 13.50 0.52 0.81
C PHE A 52 14.74 0.10 0.01
N ASN A 53 14.69 -1.11 -0.54
CA ASN A 53 15.73 -1.66 -1.39
C ASN A 53 15.73 -0.97 -2.78
N PRO A 54 16.86 -0.36 -3.22
CA PRO A 54 16.91 0.36 -4.49
C PRO A 54 16.99 -0.56 -5.73
N GLY A 55 17.32 -1.83 -5.55
CA GLY A 55 17.69 -2.75 -6.63
C GLY A 55 16.70 -3.89 -6.89
N TYR A 56 15.75 -4.15 -6.00
CA TYR A 56 14.94 -5.37 -6.05
C TYR A 56 13.46 -5.09 -6.38
N VAL A 57 12.78 -6.12 -6.91
CA VAL A 57 11.33 -6.15 -7.23
C VAL A 57 10.84 -5.06 -8.19
N LYS A 58 11.60 -4.80 -9.25
CA LYS A 58 11.21 -3.92 -10.37
C LYS A 58 11.92 -4.34 -11.65
N GLY A 59 11.60 -3.71 -12.78
CA GLY A 59 12.36 -3.92 -14.02
C GLY A 59 13.87 -3.70 -13.82
N GLU A 60 14.69 -4.65 -14.27
CA GLU A 60 16.15 -4.63 -14.04
C GLU A 60 16.82 -3.36 -14.58
N THR A 61 16.29 -2.83 -15.69
CA THR A 61 16.79 -1.62 -16.34
C THR A 61 16.19 -0.32 -15.81
N LEU A 62 15.14 -0.40 -14.99
CA LEU A 62 14.44 0.78 -14.46
C LEU A 62 15.05 1.22 -13.14
N LYS A 63 15.14 2.53 -12.94
CA LYS A 63 15.39 3.15 -11.63
C LYS A 63 14.08 3.40 -10.89
N TRP A 64 14.13 3.51 -9.57
CA TRP A 64 12.95 3.91 -8.81
C TRP A 64 12.53 5.34 -9.14
N SER A 65 13.48 6.22 -9.43
CA SER A 65 13.17 7.57 -9.92
C SER A 65 12.41 7.63 -11.25
N GLU A 66 12.39 6.55 -12.03
CA GLU A 66 11.59 6.42 -13.25
C GLU A 66 10.21 5.79 -13.02
N ILE A 67 10.03 5.11 -11.88
CA ILE A 67 8.82 4.37 -11.50
C ILE A 67 7.95 5.19 -10.55
N LEU A 68 8.58 5.97 -9.67
CA LEU A 68 7.92 6.70 -8.60
C LEU A 68 7.61 8.13 -9.01
N LYS A 69 6.55 8.69 -8.42
CA LYS A 69 6.26 10.12 -8.45
C LYS A 69 6.02 10.64 -7.04
N LEU A 70 6.26 11.93 -6.84
CA LEU A 70 5.85 12.67 -5.65
C LEU A 70 4.63 13.50 -6.05
N PRO A 71 3.40 12.93 -5.97
CA PRO A 71 2.21 13.61 -6.46
C PRO A 71 1.85 14.79 -5.56
N GLU A 72 1.37 15.86 -6.17
CA GLU A 72 0.70 16.94 -5.44
C GLU A 72 -0.75 16.52 -5.17
N VAL A 73 -1.03 16.16 -3.93
CA VAL A 73 -2.40 15.88 -3.45
C VAL A 73 -2.87 17.04 -2.58
N ALA A 74 -4.15 17.42 -2.71
CA ALA A 74 -4.72 18.52 -1.93
C ALA A 74 -4.80 18.19 -0.43
N GLU A 75 -5.08 16.94 -0.11
CA GLU A 75 -5.23 16.41 1.25
C GLU A 75 -4.12 15.41 1.51
N ALA A 76 -3.40 15.56 2.62
CA ALA A 76 -2.46 14.54 3.08
C ALA A 76 -3.23 13.30 3.56
N SER A 77 -2.57 12.13 3.52
CA SER A 77 -3.14 10.95 4.16
C SER A 77 -3.16 11.14 5.68
N ARG A 78 -3.95 10.32 6.39
CA ARG A 78 -4.08 10.41 7.84
C ARG A 78 -2.75 10.36 8.59
N PHE A 79 -1.80 9.55 8.12
CA PHE A 79 -0.49 9.38 8.75
C PHE A 79 0.63 10.22 8.10
N ASP A 80 0.28 11.12 7.17
CA ASP A 80 1.19 12.11 6.55
C ASP A 80 0.88 13.57 6.94
N SER A 81 -0.30 13.84 7.49
CA SER A 81 -0.73 15.21 7.83
C SER A 81 0.17 15.81 8.92
N ASP A 82 0.79 16.98 8.77
CA ASP A 82 1.66 17.56 9.84
C ASP A 82 2.88 16.73 10.31
N SER A 83 3.14 15.54 9.77
CA SER A 83 4.31 14.69 10.09
C SER A 83 5.58 15.10 9.34
N GLY A 84 5.48 16.06 8.42
CA GLY A 84 6.57 16.42 7.51
C GLY A 84 6.80 15.38 6.40
N THR A 85 5.85 14.47 6.17
CA THR A 85 5.91 13.46 5.10
C THR A 85 4.94 13.77 3.96
N VAL A 86 5.17 13.15 2.81
CA VAL A 86 4.41 13.32 1.57
C VAL A 86 4.03 11.95 1.00
N PRO A 87 2.95 11.87 0.20
CA PRO A 87 2.62 10.63 -0.49
C PRO A 87 3.62 10.30 -1.59
N LEU A 88 3.58 9.05 -2.01
CA LEU A 88 4.38 8.48 -3.07
C LEU A 88 3.46 7.75 -4.05
N GLU A 89 3.59 8.03 -5.34
CA GLU A 89 2.87 7.26 -6.36
C GLU A 89 3.80 6.19 -6.94
N VAL A 90 3.33 4.95 -6.98
CA VAL A 90 4.01 3.86 -7.69
C VAL A 90 3.33 3.71 -9.04
N THR A 91 4.12 3.72 -10.12
CA THR A 91 3.60 3.54 -11.48
C THR A 91 4.04 2.21 -12.11
N LEU A 92 3.24 1.72 -13.03
CA LEU A 92 3.57 0.61 -13.91
C LEU A 92 3.63 1.11 -15.35
N SER A 93 4.59 0.57 -16.09
CA SER A 93 4.71 0.76 -17.54
C SER A 93 4.95 -0.57 -18.24
N ASP A 94 4.99 -0.56 -19.57
CA ASP A 94 5.36 -1.74 -20.36
C ASP A 94 6.70 -2.35 -19.95
N LYS A 95 7.61 -1.55 -19.39
CA LYS A 95 8.95 -1.96 -18.95
C LYS A 95 8.99 -2.57 -17.54
N SER A 96 7.90 -2.52 -16.78
CA SER A 96 7.85 -3.00 -15.39
C SER A 96 7.89 -4.52 -15.29
N ILE A 97 8.85 -5.18 -15.92
CA ILE A 97 8.99 -6.65 -15.97
C ILE A 97 10.13 -7.05 -15.04
N PHE A 98 9.79 -7.70 -13.93
CA PHE A 98 10.79 -8.20 -12.98
C PHE A 98 11.38 -9.52 -13.47
N MET A 99 12.71 -9.56 -13.60
CA MET A 99 13.44 -10.70 -14.17
C MET A 99 12.82 -11.13 -15.51
N THR A 100 12.43 -12.40 -15.65
CA THR A 100 11.82 -12.97 -16.86
C THR A 100 10.31 -13.17 -16.72
N GLN A 101 9.66 -12.56 -15.73
CA GLN A 101 8.23 -12.72 -15.44
C GLN A 101 7.37 -11.86 -16.38
N ASN A 102 7.38 -12.18 -17.69
CA ASN A 102 6.76 -11.38 -18.74
C ASN A 102 5.24 -11.25 -18.63
N GLY A 103 4.58 -12.16 -17.92
CA GLY A 103 3.14 -12.07 -17.64
C GLY A 103 2.82 -10.90 -16.70
N PHE A 104 3.72 -10.57 -15.77
CA PHE A 104 3.49 -9.52 -14.78
C PHE A 104 3.92 -8.13 -15.25
N ARG A 105 3.32 -7.13 -14.61
CA ARG A 105 3.95 -5.82 -14.41
C ARG A 105 4.14 -5.59 -12.92
N ARG A 106 5.37 -5.36 -12.47
CA ARG A 106 5.75 -5.38 -11.06
C ARG A 106 6.66 -4.20 -10.69
N ALA A 107 6.30 -3.52 -9.61
CA ALA A 107 7.11 -2.57 -8.88
C ALA A 107 6.73 -2.66 -7.39
N GLY A 108 7.51 -3.35 -6.57
CA GLY A 108 7.26 -3.50 -5.13
C GLY A 108 8.38 -2.89 -4.29
N LEU A 109 8.06 -1.88 -3.49
CA LEU A 109 8.99 -1.35 -2.50
C LEU A 109 9.09 -2.35 -1.35
N GLN A 110 10.26 -2.96 -1.21
CA GLN A 110 10.61 -3.86 -0.12
C GLN A 110 11.47 -3.10 0.89
N PHE A 111 11.14 -3.18 2.19
CA PHE A 111 11.96 -2.59 3.24
C PHE A 111 13.36 -3.24 3.29
N LEU A 112 14.41 -2.43 3.21
CA LEU A 112 15.80 -2.89 3.13
C LEU A 112 16.23 -3.70 4.37
N LYS A 113 15.69 -3.34 5.54
CA LYS A 113 16.00 -4.00 6.82
C LYS A 113 15.02 -5.11 7.20
N ASP A 114 14.00 -5.35 6.39
CA ASP A 114 13.05 -6.44 6.58
C ASP A 114 13.68 -7.72 6.03
N SER A 115 14.52 -8.39 6.83
CA SER A 115 15.27 -9.55 6.38
C SER A 115 14.38 -10.76 6.12
N ASN A 116 14.61 -11.48 5.02
CA ASN A 116 13.79 -12.63 4.63
C ASN A 116 13.61 -13.68 5.74
N GLU A 117 14.66 -13.89 6.54
CA GLU A 117 14.62 -14.66 7.78
C GLU A 117 15.06 -13.77 8.94
N GLY A 118 14.46 -13.99 10.11
CA GLY A 118 14.73 -13.30 11.36
C GLY A 118 14.12 -11.90 11.48
N SER A 119 13.32 -11.43 10.50
CA SER A 119 12.79 -10.07 10.49
C SER A 119 12.11 -9.69 11.81
N PRO A 120 12.32 -8.46 12.31
CA PRO A 120 11.53 -7.93 13.42
C PRO A 120 10.06 -7.72 13.03
N ALA A 121 9.73 -7.58 11.74
CA ALA A 121 8.36 -7.41 11.26
C ALA A 121 7.59 -8.74 11.06
N SER A 122 8.25 -9.90 11.25
CA SER A 122 7.64 -11.23 11.13
C SER A 122 7.46 -11.96 12.47
N LYS A 123 7.43 -11.22 13.59
CA LYS A 123 7.38 -11.77 14.96
C LYS A 123 6.30 -11.11 15.82
N GLY A 124 5.70 -11.89 16.72
CA GLY A 124 4.65 -11.41 17.63
C GLY A 124 3.44 -10.89 16.85
N LYS A 125 2.95 -9.70 17.20
CA LYS A 125 1.87 -9.01 16.47
C LYS A 125 2.42 -7.74 15.82
N LYS A 126 2.17 -7.58 14.52
CA LYS A 126 2.67 -6.46 13.72
C LYS A 126 1.53 -5.89 12.91
N THR A 127 1.48 -4.57 12.79
CA THR A 127 0.47 -3.91 11.97
C THR A 127 1.18 -3.10 10.90
N ILE A 128 0.93 -3.45 9.63
CA ILE A 128 1.32 -2.60 8.51
C ILE A 128 0.22 -1.58 8.26
N HIS A 129 0.60 -0.31 8.25
CA HIS A 129 -0.22 0.83 7.93
C HIS A 129 0.12 1.33 6.53
N PHE A 130 -0.92 1.67 5.77
CA PHE A 130 -0.81 2.30 4.46
C PHE A 130 -2.14 2.96 4.11
N SER A 131 -2.07 4.03 3.34
CA SER A 131 -3.22 4.75 2.83
C SER A 131 -3.17 4.73 1.31
N LEU A 132 -4.32 4.56 0.66
CA LEU A 132 -4.42 4.51 -0.80
C LEU A 132 -5.30 5.64 -1.32
N ARG A 133 -4.90 6.23 -2.44
CA ARG A 133 -5.70 7.16 -3.23
C ARG A 133 -5.51 6.85 -4.72
N THR A 134 -6.61 6.84 -5.48
CA THR A 134 -6.56 6.62 -6.93
C THR A 134 -6.01 7.86 -7.66
N ASP A 135 -5.20 7.66 -8.70
CA ASP A 135 -4.86 8.74 -9.64
C ASP A 135 -5.77 8.66 -10.89
N PRO A 136 -6.66 9.65 -11.14
CA PRO A 136 -7.48 9.66 -12.35
C PRO A 136 -6.67 9.82 -13.65
N GLN A 137 -5.43 10.32 -13.59
CA GLN A 137 -4.54 10.41 -14.75
C GLN A 137 -3.87 9.09 -15.09
N ARG A 138 -3.83 8.13 -14.16
CA ARG A 138 -3.21 6.81 -14.31
C ARG A 138 -4.10 5.71 -13.73
N ALA A 139 -5.37 5.74 -14.11
CA ALA A 139 -6.36 4.83 -13.56
C ALA A 139 -5.98 3.36 -13.78
N LEU A 140 -6.12 2.53 -12.74
CA LEU A 140 -5.88 1.09 -12.83
C LEU A 140 -6.90 0.43 -13.75
N ASN A 141 -6.47 -0.50 -14.60
CA ASN A 141 -7.40 -1.35 -15.34
C ASN A 141 -7.91 -2.52 -14.49
N LEU A 142 -9.03 -2.30 -13.79
CA LEU A 142 -9.63 -3.30 -12.88
C LEU A 142 -10.17 -4.57 -13.56
N THR A 143 -10.07 -4.74 -14.89
CA THR A 143 -10.24 -6.07 -15.52
C THR A 143 -9.07 -7.01 -15.24
N HIS A 144 -7.94 -6.48 -14.76
CA HIS A 144 -6.79 -7.24 -14.28
C HIS A 144 -6.84 -7.39 -12.75
N GLU A 145 -6.09 -8.36 -12.24
CA GLU A 145 -5.83 -8.51 -10.81
C GLU A 145 -4.57 -7.74 -10.43
N TYR A 146 -4.61 -7.03 -9.29
CA TYR A 146 -3.46 -6.35 -8.72
C TYR A 146 -3.18 -6.87 -7.30
N ILE A 147 -1.91 -7.01 -6.96
CA ILE A 147 -1.43 -7.12 -5.57
C ILE A 147 -0.78 -5.79 -5.22
N LEU A 148 -1.23 -5.18 -4.12
CA LEU A 148 -0.87 -3.81 -3.73
C LEU A 148 0.02 -3.79 -2.48
N VAL A 149 -0.31 -4.64 -1.51
CA VAL A 149 0.49 -4.86 -0.30
C VAL A 149 0.48 -6.35 -0.01
N TRP A 150 1.65 -6.96 0.19
CA TRP A 150 1.74 -8.38 0.51
C TRP A 150 2.91 -8.67 1.42
N HIS A 151 2.82 -9.79 2.12
CA HIS A 151 3.92 -10.36 2.89
C HIS A 151 4.28 -11.70 2.26
N GLU A 152 5.42 -11.76 1.58
CA GLU A 152 5.91 -12.93 0.85
C GLU A 152 6.70 -13.83 1.78
N THR A 153 6.42 -15.13 1.80
CA THR A 153 7.12 -16.09 2.67
C THR A 153 8.62 -16.14 2.36
N ALA A 154 9.43 -16.53 3.34
CA ALA A 154 10.88 -16.65 3.14
C ALA A 154 11.27 -17.63 2.03
N ALA A 155 10.39 -18.60 1.73
CA ALA A 155 10.56 -19.58 0.67
C ALA A 155 10.12 -19.09 -0.72
N TYR A 156 9.55 -17.88 -0.83
CA TYR A 156 9.03 -17.29 -2.08
C TYR A 156 7.97 -18.18 -2.77
N ASP A 157 7.24 -18.98 -2.00
CA ASP A 157 6.29 -19.97 -2.49
C ASP A 157 4.82 -19.64 -2.16
N ALA A 158 4.61 -18.65 -1.29
CA ALA A 158 3.30 -18.18 -0.86
C ALA A 158 3.40 -16.76 -0.27
N ASN A 159 2.24 -16.17 -0.01
CA ASN A 159 2.13 -14.97 0.80
C ASN A 159 1.29 -15.29 2.04
N GLN A 160 1.60 -14.71 3.20
CA GLN A 160 0.74 -14.82 4.38
C GLN A 160 -0.60 -14.13 4.12
N PHE A 161 -0.57 -12.99 3.44
CA PHE A 161 -1.76 -12.31 2.93
C PHE A 161 -1.44 -11.57 1.64
N ASN A 162 -2.50 -11.27 0.89
CA ASN A 162 -2.47 -10.36 -0.25
C ASN A 162 -3.53 -9.28 -0.05
N PHE A 163 -3.14 -8.02 -0.10
CA PHE A 163 -4.07 -6.91 -0.26
C PHE A 163 -4.16 -6.55 -1.74
N GLN A 164 -5.36 -6.66 -2.31
CA GLN A 164 -5.58 -6.74 -3.74
C GLN A 164 -6.71 -5.84 -4.23
N THR A 165 -6.73 -5.61 -5.54
CA THR A 165 -7.86 -5.00 -6.24
C THR A 165 -8.04 -5.60 -7.63
N GLY A 166 -9.14 -5.23 -8.29
CA GLY A 166 -9.46 -5.69 -9.63
C GLY A 166 -10.09 -7.09 -9.67
N THR A 167 -10.03 -7.72 -10.84
CA THR A 167 -10.68 -9.00 -11.14
C THR A 167 -9.76 -10.15 -10.75
N ILE A 168 -9.98 -10.73 -9.57
CA ILE A 168 -9.15 -11.80 -9.03
C ILE A 168 -9.24 -13.05 -9.93
N LEU A 169 -8.10 -13.54 -10.40
CA LEU A 169 -8.01 -14.71 -11.27
C LEU A 169 -8.60 -15.94 -10.58
N GLY A 170 -9.48 -16.65 -11.30
CA GLY A 170 -10.21 -17.80 -10.77
C GLY A 170 -11.35 -17.45 -9.82
N GLN A 171 -11.61 -16.17 -9.52
CA GLN A 171 -12.63 -15.72 -8.57
C GLN A 171 -13.51 -14.61 -9.17
N THR A 172 -14.06 -14.84 -10.36
CA THR A 172 -14.83 -13.85 -11.14
C THR A 172 -16.13 -13.36 -10.47
N GLY A 173 -16.59 -14.02 -9.41
CA GLY A 173 -17.74 -13.60 -8.62
C GLY A 173 -17.46 -12.44 -7.65
N LEU A 174 -16.19 -12.11 -7.40
CA LEU A 174 -15.82 -10.98 -6.54
C LEU A 174 -15.91 -9.66 -7.32
N PRO A 175 -16.53 -8.59 -6.77
CA PRO A 175 -16.60 -7.30 -7.44
C PRO A 175 -15.21 -6.73 -7.73
N ARG A 176 -14.95 -6.26 -8.95
CA ARG A 176 -13.61 -5.81 -9.37
C ARG A 176 -13.22 -4.45 -8.77
N ASP A 177 -14.20 -3.61 -8.47
CA ASP A 177 -14.12 -2.25 -7.96
C ASP A 177 -14.03 -2.19 -6.43
N THR A 178 -13.31 -3.14 -5.84
CA THR A 178 -13.09 -3.22 -4.39
C THR A 178 -11.64 -3.53 -4.07
N TYR A 179 -11.14 -2.90 -3.01
CA TYR A 179 -9.99 -3.41 -2.28
C TYR A 179 -10.37 -4.65 -1.49
N LYS A 180 -9.46 -5.62 -1.39
CA LYS A 180 -9.71 -6.94 -0.80
C LYS A 180 -8.50 -7.41 0.00
N LEU A 181 -8.74 -7.97 1.19
CA LEU A 181 -7.76 -8.77 1.91
C LEU A 181 -8.01 -10.25 1.59
N LEU A 182 -7.00 -10.92 1.05
CA LEU A 182 -7.00 -12.36 0.79
C LEU A 182 -5.99 -13.06 1.71
N ASP A 183 -6.38 -14.24 2.20
CA ASP A 183 -5.54 -15.09 3.03
C ASP A 183 -4.46 -15.83 2.21
N ARG A 184 -3.64 -16.66 2.87
CA ARG A 184 -2.60 -17.46 2.21
C ARG A 184 -3.12 -18.39 1.10
N ASN A 185 -4.38 -18.81 1.19
CA ASN A 185 -5.04 -19.68 0.21
C ASN A 185 -5.83 -18.89 -0.84
N ASN A 186 -5.61 -17.57 -0.91
CA ASN A 186 -6.34 -16.62 -1.77
C ASN A 186 -7.84 -16.54 -1.47
N LYS A 187 -8.30 -16.93 -0.28
CA LYS A 187 -9.70 -16.73 0.14
C LYS A 187 -9.88 -15.28 0.58
N GLN A 188 -10.88 -14.59 0.04
CA GLN A 188 -11.24 -13.25 0.51
C GLN A 188 -11.71 -13.30 1.97
N LEU A 189 -11.06 -12.52 2.83
CA LEU A 189 -11.41 -12.33 4.24
C LEU A 189 -12.22 -11.05 4.47
N TRP A 190 -11.92 -10.01 3.70
CA TRP A 190 -12.54 -8.70 3.82
C TRP A 190 -12.47 -7.92 2.51
N SER A 191 -13.39 -6.98 2.28
CA SER A 191 -13.36 -6.09 1.14
C SER A 191 -14.11 -4.78 1.39
N THR A 192 -13.69 -3.71 0.71
CA THR A 192 -14.39 -2.41 0.68
C THR A 192 -14.38 -1.83 -0.74
N PRO A 193 -15.42 -1.09 -1.18
CA PRO A 193 -15.39 -0.39 -2.46
C PRO A 193 -14.20 0.56 -2.60
N ILE A 194 -13.67 0.69 -3.81
CA ILE A 194 -12.69 1.74 -4.13
C ILE A 194 -13.44 3.06 -4.21
N LYS A 195 -12.93 4.08 -3.52
CA LYS A 195 -13.46 5.44 -3.52
C LYS A 195 -12.53 6.33 -4.33
N SER A 196 -13.09 6.98 -5.35
CA SER A 196 -12.34 7.97 -6.13
C SER A 196 -12.11 9.24 -5.31
N ASP A 197 -10.94 9.84 -5.47
CA ASP A 197 -10.64 11.19 -4.96
C ASP A 197 -10.78 11.34 -3.43
N THR A 198 -10.58 10.27 -2.69
CA THR A 198 -10.47 10.30 -1.23
C THR A 198 -9.40 9.31 -0.77
N TRP A 199 -8.82 9.57 0.40
CA TRP A 199 -7.93 8.61 1.04
C TRP A 199 -8.73 7.46 1.64
N GLN A 200 -8.26 6.24 1.44
CA GLN A 200 -8.71 5.07 2.17
C GLN A 200 -7.53 4.57 3.00
N ASN A 201 -7.65 4.62 4.33
CA ASN A 201 -6.57 4.29 5.26
C ASN A 201 -6.77 2.85 5.74
N PHE A 202 -5.67 2.09 5.82
CA PHE A 202 -5.70 0.68 6.19
C PHE A 202 -4.64 0.37 7.24
N GLY A 203 -5.01 -0.48 8.18
CA GLY A 203 -4.08 -1.22 9.03
C GLY A 203 -4.35 -2.72 8.86
N ILE A 204 -3.32 -3.52 8.60
CA ILE A 204 -3.43 -4.99 8.59
C ILE A 204 -2.57 -5.52 9.72
N THR A 205 -3.22 -6.01 10.77
CA THR A 205 -2.54 -6.69 11.87
C THR A 205 -2.31 -8.15 11.51
N VAL A 206 -1.05 -8.56 11.51
CA VAL A 206 -0.60 -9.95 11.37
C VAL A 206 -0.14 -10.42 12.75
N ASP A 207 -0.88 -11.36 13.33
CA ASP A 207 -0.50 -12.02 14.58
C ASP A 207 0.18 -13.36 14.26
N TYR A 208 1.52 -13.37 14.28
CA TYR A 208 2.32 -14.56 14.03
C TYR A 208 2.26 -15.56 15.18
N THR A 209 1.91 -15.10 16.40
CA THR A 209 1.74 -15.97 17.57
C THR A 209 0.36 -16.62 17.59
N GLY A 210 -0.69 -15.82 17.39
CA GLY A 210 -2.08 -16.26 17.37
C GLY A 210 -2.54 -16.85 16.02
N ASN A 211 -1.74 -16.72 14.96
CA ASN A 211 -2.12 -17.11 13.60
C ASN A 211 -3.43 -16.47 13.14
N THR A 212 -3.51 -15.14 13.25
CA THR A 212 -4.67 -14.37 12.79
C THR A 212 -4.28 -13.16 11.95
N LEU A 213 -5.25 -12.68 11.16
CA LEU A 213 -5.25 -11.39 10.49
C LEU A 213 -6.38 -10.52 11.02
N GLN A 214 -6.17 -9.22 11.14
CA GLN A 214 -7.24 -8.26 11.46
C GLN A 214 -7.12 -7.01 10.59
N VAL A 215 -8.26 -6.51 10.11
CA VAL A 215 -8.32 -5.29 9.29
C VAL A 215 -8.81 -4.11 10.11
N TRP A 216 -8.12 -2.99 9.91
CA TRP A 216 -8.48 -1.66 10.36
C TRP A 216 -8.69 -0.78 9.13
N TYR A 217 -9.73 0.06 9.14
CA TYR A 217 -10.10 0.86 7.97
C TYR A 217 -10.71 2.20 8.37
N SER A 218 -10.42 3.24 7.60
CA SER A 218 -11.14 4.51 7.61
C SER A 218 -11.08 5.23 6.25
N GLU A 219 -11.89 6.28 6.09
CA GLU A 219 -11.93 7.12 4.89
C GLU A 219 -11.52 8.55 5.27
N GLY A 220 -10.83 9.25 4.36
CA GLY A 220 -10.37 10.62 4.57
C GLY A 220 -9.41 10.74 5.74
N ASP A 221 -9.76 11.60 6.70
CA ASP A 221 -9.00 11.87 7.92
C ASP A 221 -9.59 11.18 9.15
N GLU A 222 -10.61 10.34 9.02
CA GLU A 222 -11.24 9.63 10.15
C GLU A 222 -10.31 8.60 10.81
N GLU A 223 -10.51 8.34 12.11
CA GLU A 223 -9.73 7.30 12.82
C GLU A 223 -10.00 5.90 12.28
N LEU A 224 -8.94 5.07 12.21
CA LEU A 224 -9.08 3.66 11.86
C LEU A 224 -10.00 2.95 12.87
N ALA A 225 -11.09 2.40 12.34
CA ALA A 225 -11.98 1.51 13.08
C ALA A 225 -11.62 0.05 12.81
N LYS A 226 -11.96 -0.83 13.75
CA LYS A 226 -11.90 -2.29 13.52
C LYS A 226 -12.89 -2.64 12.40
N ALA A 227 -12.37 -3.05 11.25
CA ALA A 227 -13.19 -3.50 10.14
C ALA A 227 -13.51 -5.01 10.24
N THR A 228 -12.69 -5.76 10.97
CA THR A 228 -12.92 -7.16 11.33
C THR A 228 -12.53 -7.44 12.77
N ASP A 229 -13.07 -8.52 13.33
CA ASP A 229 -12.41 -9.25 14.42
C ASP A 229 -11.16 -9.98 13.89
N PRO A 230 -10.27 -10.51 14.75
CA PRO A 230 -9.19 -11.38 14.31
C PRO A 230 -9.74 -12.64 13.60
N ILE A 231 -9.21 -12.92 12.41
CA ILE A 231 -9.60 -14.03 11.53
C ILE A 231 -8.43 -15.00 11.43
N ASN A 232 -8.68 -16.30 11.66
CA ASN A 232 -7.65 -17.33 11.53
C ASN A 232 -6.96 -17.29 10.16
N ASN A 233 -5.63 -17.32 10.16
CA ASN A 233 -4.79 -17.38 8.97
C ASN A 233 -3.50 -18.19 9.24
N ASN A 234 -2.93 -18.79 8.20
CA ASN A 234 -1.61 -19.40 8.31
C ASN A 234 -0.51 -18.33 8.09
N ASN A 235 0.03 -17.79 9.17
CA ASN A 235 1.06 -16.76 9.15
C ASN A 235 2.50 -17.32 9.17
N ALA A 236 2.69 -18.64 9.09
CA ALA A 236 4.00 -19.27 9.19
C ALA A 236 4.87 -19.05 7.95
N GLY A 237 6.20 -19.14 8.12
CA GLY A 237 7.17 -19.15 7.03
C GLY A 237 8.00 -17.87 6.89
N GLU A 238 7.95 -16.96 7.88
CA GLU A 238 8.69 -15.69 7.89
C GLU A 238 8.51 -14.92 6.57
N GLY A 239 9.46 -14.05 6.19
CA GLY A 239 9.38 -13.33 4.93
C GLY A 239 9.45 -11.82 5.05
N GLN A 240 8.96 -11.14 4.00
CA GLN A 240 9.17 -9.71 3.80
C GLN A 240 7.90 -9.03 3.28
N TYR A 241 7.66 -7.80 3.75
CA TYR A 241 6.63 -6.92 3.22
C TYR A 241 7.06 -6.28 1.91
N GLN A 242 6.09 -6.13 1.02
CA GLN A 242 6.21 -5.35 -0.19
C GLN A 242 4.98 -4.45 -0.35
N VAL A 243 5.23 -3.19 -0.68
CA VAL A 243 4.22 -2.15 -0.94
C VAL A 243 4.43 -1.61 -2.35
N GLY A 244 3.42 -1.68 -3.21
CA GLY A 244 3.58 -1.24 -4.59
C GLY A 244 2.54 -1.84 -5.50
N MET A 245 2.88 -2.26 -6.71
CA MET A 245 1.92 -2.87 -7.62
C MET A 245 2.49 -4.08 -8.33
N LEU A 246 1.75 -5.17 -8.31
CA LEU A 246 1.91 -6.31 -9.20
C LEU A 246 0.60 -6.51 -9.96
N LYS A 247 0.59 -6.14 -11.24
CA LYS A 247 -0.52 -6.42 -12.17
C LYS A 247 -0.34 -7.80 -12.81
N LYS A 248 -1.35 -8.66 -12.68
CA LYS A 248 -1.39 -9.98 -13.33
C LYS A 248 -1.96 -9.87 -14.75
N PRO A 249 -1.54 -10.74 -15.68
CA PRO A 249 -2.09 -10.78 -17.02
C PRO A 249 -3.47 -11.46 -17.03
N THR A 250 -4.20 -11.32 -18.14
CA THR A 250 -5.44 -12.09 -18.37
C THR A 250 -5.28 -13.08 -19.52
N GLY A 251 -6.23 -14.01 -19.68
CA GLY A 251 -6.27 -14.91 -20.84
C GLY A 251 -5.18 -15.99 -20.89
N THR A 252 -4.58 -16.34 -19.75
CA THR A 252 -3.58 -17.42 -19.67
C THR A 252 -3.74 -18.26 -18.40
N SER A 253 -3.23 -19.49 -18.43
CA SER A 253 -2.96 -20.32 -17.24
C SER A 253 -1.52 -20.19 -16.73
N ASP A 254 -0.58 -19.75 -17.59
CA ASP A 254 0.81 -19.45 -17.19
C ASP A 254 0.94 -17.95 -16.90
N VAL A 255 0.39 -17.60 -15.74
CA VAL A 255 0.24 -16.22 -15.24
C VAL A 255 1.58 -15.51 -15.05
N VAL A 256 2.66 -16.25 -14.77
CA VAL A 256 3.98 -15.67 -14.53
C VAL A 256 4.65 -15.26 -15.84
N ASN A 257 4.52 -16.08 -16.88
CA ASN A 257 5.34 -15.91 -18.09
C ASN A 257 4.57 -15.37 -19.30
N SER A 258 3.24 -15.40 -19.31
CA SER A 258 2.45 -15.13 -20.51
C SER A 258 1.12 -14.43 -20.21
N GLY A 259 0.30 -14.24 -21.25
CA GLY A 259 -1.03 -13.66 -21.15
C GLY A 259 -1.10 -12.22 -21.67
N TYR A 260 -2.31 -11.71 -21.70
CA TYR A 260 -2.62 -10.38 -22.20
C TYR A 260 -2.28 -9.32 -21.17
N GLN A 261 -1.64 -8.25 -21.65
CA GLN A 261 -1.45 -6.95 -21.02
C GLN A 261 -1.72 -5.90 -22.11
N GLU A 262 -2.36 -4.80 -21.75
CA GLU A 262 -2.48 -3.65 -22.66
C GLU A 262 -1.09 -3.10 -23.01
N SER A 263 -0.95 -2.52 -24.21
CA SER A 263 0.25 -1.79 -24.63
C SER A 263 0.17 -0.32 -24.23
N GLY A 264 1.31 0.32 -23.97
CA GLY A 264 1.36 1.73 -23.60
C GLY A 264 0.85 1.95 -22.17
N LEU A 265 1.16 1.01 -21.29
CA LEU A 265 0.69 1.01 -19.91
C LEU A 265 1.25 2.23 -19.17
N ASP A 266 0.35 2.99 -18.53
CA ASP A 266 0.63 4.12 -17.63
C ASP A 266 -0.42 4.07 -16.52
N GLU A 267 -0.15 3.24 -15.52
CA GLU A 267 -1.06 2.98 -14.41
C GLU A 267 -0.38 3.33 -13.09
N GLY A 268 -1.11 3.91 -12.15
CA GLY A 268 -0.57 4.54 -10.96
C GLY A 268 -1.48 4.31 -9.75
N LEU A 269 -0.86 4.14 -8.59
CA LEU A 269 -1.56 4.17 -7.32
C LEU A 269 -0.76 4.99 -6.31
N ILE A 270 -1.45 5.91 -5.65
CA ILE A 270 -0.86 6.81 -4.67
C ILE A 270 -0.93 6.14 -3.30
N TYR A 271 0.22 6.06 -2.65
CA TYR A 271 0.41 5.56 -1.31
C TYR A 271 0.74 6.70 -0.35
N GLY A 272 0.21 6.63 0.86
CA GLY A 272 0.56 7.52 1.98
C GLY A 272 0.71 6.72 3.27
N GLY A 273 1.36 7.30 4.28
CA GLY A 273 1.34 6.73 5.63
C GLY A 273 1.89 5.30 5.75
N ILE A 274 2.93 4.96 4.98
CA ILE A 274 3.47 3.59 4.94
C ILE A 274 4.39 3.36 6.14
N PHE A 275 4.00 2.52 7.09
CA PHE A 275 4.89 2.07 8.17
C PHE A 275 4.43 0.75 8.77
N ILE A 276 5.32 0.10 9.52
CA ILE A 276 5.03 -1.11 10.28
C ILE A 276 5.32 -0.84 11.74
N GLU A 277 4.37 -1.17 12.60
CA GLU A 277 4.50 -0.99 14.04
C GLU A 277 4.42 -2.29 14.82
N ASP A 278 5.03 -2.29 16.00
CA ASP A 278 4.90 -3.36 16.97
C ASP A 278 3.59 -3.22 17.77
N SER A 279 2.59 -4.00 17.36
CA SER A 279 1.27 -4.08 17.99
C SER A 279 1.16 -5.24 18.97
N SER A 280 2.30 -5.77 19.46
CA SER A 280 2.31 -6.90 20.41
C SER A 280 1.71 -6.55 21.78
N ALA A 281 1.68 -5.27 22.14
CA ALA A 281 0.84 -4.81 23.25
C ALA A 281 -0.62 -4.77 22.76
N ASP A 282 -1.52 -5.57 23.33
CA ASP A 282 -2.94 -5.65 22.92
C ASP A 282 -3.69 -4.30 22.98
N THR A 283 -3.11 -3.30 23.64
CA THR A 283 -3.63 -1.94 23.73
C THR A 283 -3.21 -1.04 22.57
N CYS A 284 -2.39 -1.52 21.63
CA CYS A 284 -1.68 -0.66 20.70
C CYS A 284 -1.92 -1.04 19.23
N VAL A 285 -2.70 -0.21 18.56
CA VAL A 285 -2.73 -0.03 17.10
C VAL A 285 -2.92 1.46 16.85
N SER A 286 -2.04 2.07 16.05
CA SER A 286 -2.19 3.48 15.65
C SER A 286 -3.47 3.62 14.85
N LYS A 287 -4.34 4.54 15.26
CA LYS A 287 -5.65 4.72 14.62
C LYS A 287 -5.71 6.00 13.85
#